data_AF-A0A6M1UE90-F1
#
_entry.id   AF-A0A6M1UE90-F1
#
_cell.length_a   1.000
_cell.length_b   1.000
_cell.length_c   1.000
_cell.angle_alpha   90.00
_cell.angle_beta   90.00
_cell.angle_gamma   90.00
#
_symmetry.space_group_name_H-M   'P 1'
#
loop_
_entity.id
_entity.type
_entity.pdbx_description
1 polymer ?
#
loop_
_entity_poly.entity_id
_entity_poly.type
_entity_poly.pdbx_seq_one_letter_code
_entity_poly.pdbx_strand_id
1 'polypeptide(L)'
;MAAVTGCSETAEPGNHHAPPVSSATVPGDLTYQDVLQKGEAVHSLAMTDDATIWVGTTAGLYRSTGSGLWASFSPQIESDDVTGWYIDPADPQHIYIGGSGTMKVSVDGGKSWKPMTDGLPDAPDIRSITGVRKDGELRLYAAVSGEGVYLSRNGGKWEKWQSLDQEIYMIDYDPAEERMYVATQYGLFHDEQDRWEQEQLPDAEQVYSLAADDRDGTIYVATEQGVLQKRDGAWTPLEAKAPERLVVIAQGAGDTQLVGIGESAYLYALQDGKWTKRE
;
A
#
# COMPACT_ATOMS: atom_id res chain seq x y z
N MET A 1 -69.78 -37.76 -5.12
CA MET A 1 -68.35 -37.57 -4.86
C MET A 1 -67.58 -38.01 -6.09
N ALA A 2 -67.02 -37.06 -6.83
CA ALA A 2 -66.01 -37.30 -7.86
C ALA A 2 -65.20 -36.00 -7.96
N ALA A 3 -63.92 -36.09 -7.66
CA ALA A 3 -62.96 -35.01 -7.69
C ALA A 3 -62.36 -34.89 -9.10
N VAL A 4 -62.10 -33.66 -9.54
CA VAL A 4 -61.15 -33.36 -10.62
C VAL A 4 -60.16 -32.35 -10.06
N THR A 5 -58.94 -32.83 -9.90
CA THR A 5 -57.72 -32.13 -9.48
C THR A 5 -57.20 -31.22 -10.58
N GLY A 6 -56.93 -29.96 -10.24
CA GLY A 6 -56.14 -29.03 -11.05
C GLY A 6 -54.68 -29.02 -10.60
N CYS A 7 -53.77 -29.00 -11.58
CA CYS A 7 -52.32 -28.91 -11.44
C CYS A 7 -51.86 -27.62 -10.76
N SER A 8 -50.76 -27.68 -10.01
CA SER A 8 -49.78 -26.59 -9.98
C SER A 8 -48.38 -27.15 -9.75
N GLU A 9 -47.44 -26.56 -10.50
CA GLU A 9 -46.08 -26.99 -10.75
C GLU A 9 -45.14 -26.77 -9.57
N THR A 10 -44.15 -27.65 -9.50
CA THR A 10 -42.97 -27.63 -8.64
C THR A 10 -42.04 -26.47 -8.99
N ALA A 11 -41.69 -25.64 -8.01
CA ALA A 11 -40.64 -24.64 -8.12
C ALA A 11 -39.30 -25.22 -7.62
N GLU A 12 -38.27 -25.22 -8.46
CA GLU A 12 -36.88 -25.48 -8.08
C GLU A 12 -36.25 -24.23 -7.41
N PRO A 13 -35.28 -24.40 -6.49
CA PRO A 13 -34.64 -23.28 -5.82
C PRO A 13 -33.56 -22.65 -6.71
N GLY A 14 -33.79 -21.39 -7.10
CA GLY A 14 -32.84 -20.57 -7.85
C GLY A 14 -31.61 -20.21 -7.03
N ASN A 15 -30.44 -20.54 -7.58
CA ASN A 15 -29.13 -20.19 -7.08
C ASN A 15 -28.88 -18.68 -7.29
N HIS A 16 -29.05 -17.86 -6.25
CA HIS A 16 -28.75 -16.43 -6.30
C HIS A 16 -27.24 -16.21 -6.13
N HIS A 17 -26.48 -16.27 -7.23
CA HIS A 17 -25.20 -15.57 -7.29
C HIS A 17 -25.49 -14.07 -7.39
N ALA A 18 -25.04 -13.31 -6.40
CA ALA A 18 -24.95 -11.86 -6.54
C ALA A 18 -23.99 -11.55 -7.72
N PRO A 19 -24.32 -10.60 -8.60
CA PRO A 19 -23.43 -10.23 -9.68
C PRO A 19 -22.13 -9.65 -9.08
N PRO A 20 -20.96 -9.89 -9.71
CA PRO A 20 -19.73 -9.26 -9.28
C PRO A 20 -19.91 -7.75 -9.37
N VAL A 21 -19.50 -7.04 -8.32
CA VAL A 21 -19.45 -5.58 -8.31
C VAL A 21 -18.38 -5.18 -9.34
N SER A 22 -18.81 -4.94 -10.57
CA SER A 22 -17.96 -4.29 -11.57
C SER A 22 -17.77 -2.85 -11.10
N SER A 23 -16.57 -2.53 -10.62
CA SER A 23 -16.18 -1.15 -10.42
C SER A 23 -16.39 -0.42 -11.75
N ALA A 24 -17.25 0.60 -11.78
CA ALA A 24 -17.38 1.44 -12.96
C ALA A 24 -15.99 1.95 -13.32
N THR A 25 -15.49 1.61 -14.51
CA THR A 25 -14.22 2.11 -15.02
C THR A 25 -14.33 3.62 -15.09
N VAL A 26 -13.66 4.33 -14.17
CA VAL A 26 -13.46 5.77 -14.31
C VAL A 26 -12.54 5.92 -15.52
N PRO A 27 -12.98 6.52 -16.64
CA PRO A 27 -12.12 6.72 -17.78
C PRO A 27 -10.97 7.63 -17.34
N GLY A 28 -9.73 7.14 -17.42
CA GLY A 28 -8.57 7.97 -17.19
C GLY A 28 -8.47 9.02 -18.29
N ASP A 29 -8.23 10.27 -17.92
CA ASP A 29 -8.01 11.40 -18.83
C ASP A 29 -6.67 12.09 -18.59
N LEU A 30 -5.88 11.59 -17.64
CA LEU A 30 -4.56 12.11 -17.28
C LEU A 30 -3.45 11.26 -17.88
N THR A 31 -2.35 11.89 -18.28
CA THR A 31 -1.07 11.19 -18.44
C THR A 31 -0.37 11.07 -17.09
N TYR A 32 0.65 10.22 -16.96
CA TYR A 32 1.47 10.20 -15.75
C TYR A 32 2.18 11.54 -15.49
N GLN A 33 2.52 12.30 -16.53
CA GLN A 33 3.06 13.65 -16.37
C GLN A 33 2.04 14.62 -15.75
N ASP A 34 0.75 14.47 -16.07
CA ASP A 34 -0.31 15.24 -15.43
C ASP A 34 -0.47 14.86 -13.95
N VAL A 35 -0.28 13.57 -13.61
CA VAL A 35 -0.23 13.12 -12.20
C VAL A 35 0.92 13.80 -11.47
N LEU A 36 2.13 13.83 -12.02
CA LEU A 36 3.27 14.53 -11.42
C LEU A 36 3.02 16.03 -11.26
N GLN A 37 2.35 16.67 -12.23
CA GLN A 37 2.07 18.10 -12.16
C GLN A 37 0.96 18.43 -11.16
N LYS A 38 -0.11 17.64 -11.11
CA LYS A 38 -1.29 17.89 -10.26
C LYS A 38 -1.09 17.37 -8.83
N GLY A 39 -0.45 16.21 -8.69
CA GLY A 39 -0.12 15.56 -7.43
C GLY A 39 1.04 16.21 -6.67
N GLU A 40 1.83 17.04 -7.35
CA GLU A 40 3.08 17.63 -6.86
C GLU A 40 4.14 16.55 -6.55
N ALA A 41 4.29 16.16 -5.29
CA ALA A 41 5.24 15.13 -4.88
C ALA A 41 4.57 13.76 -4.85
N VAL A 42 5.33 12.73 -5.23
CA VAL A 42 4.92 11.33 -5.09
C VAL A 42 5.55 10.75 -3.84
N HIS A 43 4.72 10.14 -2.99
CA HIS A 43 5.15 9.62 -1.69
C HIS A 43 5.13 8.10 -1.62
N SER A 44 4.14 7.46 -2.27
CA SER A 44 3.94 6.01 -2.19
C SER A 44 3.45 5.44 -3.50
N LEU A 45 3.66 4.13 -3.66
CA LEU A 45 3.39 3.36 -4.86
C LEU A 45 2.80 2.01 -4.46
N ALA A 46 1.89 1.47 -5.25
CA ALA A 46 1.57 0.03 -5.21
C ALA A 46 1.10 -0.47 -6.56
N MET A 47 1.14 -1.79 -6.75
CA MET A 47 0.62 -2.48 -7.91
C MET A 47 -0.38 -3.56 -7.47
N THR A 48 -1.48 -3.69 -8.22
CA THR A 48 -2.49 -4.73 -8.00
C THR A 48 -2.42 -5.81 -9.07
N ASP A 49 -3.07 -6.95 -8.85
CA ASP A 49 -3.02 -8.13 -9.74
C ASP A 49 -3.49 -7.88 -11.17
N ASP A 50 -4.34 -6.88 -11.39
CA ASP A 50 -4.78 -6.46 -12.72
C ASP A 50 -3.81 -5.47 -13.41
N ALA A 51 -2.61 -5.33 -12.85
CA ALA A 51 -1.56 -4.40 -13.23
C ALA A 51 -1.93 -2.91 -13.08
N THR A 52 -3.00 -2.58 -12.34
CA THR A 52 -3.26 -1.19 -11.94
C THR A 52 -2.20 -0.74 -10.96
N ILE A 53 -1.63 0.42 -11.23
CA ILE A 53 -0.64 1.08 -10.39
C ILE A 53 -1.30 2.25 -9.68
N TRP A 54 -1.02 2.39 -8.40
CA TRP A 54 -1.55 3.44 -7.54
C TRP A 54 -0.42 4.29 -7.00
N VAL A 55 -0.66 5.60 -6.91
CA VAL A 55 0.34 6.57 -6.48
C VAL A 55 -0.28 7.54 -5.49
N GLY A 56 0.24 7.55 -4.26
CA GLY A 56 -0.09 8.55 -3.24
C GLY A 56 0.76 9.80 -3.45
N THR A 57 0.14 10.97 -3.37
CA THR A 57 0.74 12.26 -3.68
C THR A 57 0.37 13.32 -2.65
N THR A 58 0.97 14.51 -2.74
CA THR A 58 0.56 15.68 -1.93
C THR A 58 -0.89 16.11 -2.19
N ALA A 59 -1.43 15.79 -3.37
CA ALA A 59 -2.79 16.16 -3.79
C ALA A 59 -3.65 14.92 -4.08
N GLY A 60 -3.70 14.00 -3.12
CA GLY A 60 -4.56 12.83 -3.14
C GLY A 60 -3.93 11.59 -3.75
N LEU A 61 -4.79 10.63 -4.10
CA LEU A 61 -4.44 9.31 -4.60
C LEU A 61 -4.81 9.21 -6.08
N TYR A 62 -3.87 8.73 -6.89
CA TYR A 62 -4.07 8.49 -8.33
C TYR A 62 -3.92 7.01 -8.65
N ARG A 63 -4.56 6.57 -9.73
CA ARG A 63 -4.37 5.23 -10.26
C ARG A 63 -4.27 5.21 -11.77
N SER A 64 -3.51 4.26 -12.29
CA SER A 64 -3.46 4.00 -13.72
C SER A 64 -4.78 3.40 -14.20
N THR A 65 -4.95 3.41 -15.51
CA THR A 65 -6.05 2.81 -16.24
C THR A 65 -5.44 2.01 -17.38
N GLY A 66 -6.14 0.99 -17.87
CA GLY A 66 -5.59 0.01 -18.83
C GLY A 66 -5.14 0.54 -20.20
N SER A 67 -5.12 1.85 -20.42
CA SER A 67 -4.70 2.52 -21.67
C SER A 67 -3.48 3.45 -21.50
N GLY A 68 -2.67 3.29 -20.45
CA GLY A 68 -1.55 4.21 -20.14
C GLY A 68 -2.01 5.59 -19.66
N LEU A 69 -3.30 5.71 -19.32
CA LEU A 69 -3.88 6.92 -18.74
C LEU A 69 -4.07 6.73 -17.24
N TRP A 70 -4.32 7.81 -16.54
CA TRP A 70 -4.45 7.87 -15.10
C TRP A 70 -5.73 8.62 -14.74
N ALA A 71 -6.19 8.41 -13.51
CA ALA A 71 -7.32 9.14 -12.94
C ALA A 71 -7.04 9.49 -11.47
N SER A 72 -7.52 10.65 -11.03
CA SER A 72 -7.71 10.93 -9.60
C SER A 72 -8.69 9.90 -9.04
N PHE A 73 -8.36 9.33 -7.88
CA PHE A 73 -9.17 8.27 -7.28
C PHE A 73 -10.49 8.80 -6.73
N SER A 74 -10.46 9.94 -6.04
CA SER A 74 -11.65 10.53 -5.43
C SER A 74 -11.52 12.04 -5.27
N PRO A 75 -12.49 12.84 -5.77
CA PRO A 75 -12.50 14.30 -5.61
C PRO A 75 -12.49 14.79 -4.16
N GLN A 76 -12.90 13.96 -3.21
CA GLN A 76 -12.97 14.33 -1.79
C GLN A 76 -11.61 14.34 -1.08
N ILE A 77 -10.57 13.80 -1.72
CA ILE A 77 -9.22 13.70 -1.16
C ILE A 77 -8.15 14.37 -2.04
N GLU A 78 -8.55 15.13 -3.06
CA GLU A 78 -7.62 15.82 -3.97
C GLU A 78 -6.82 16.94 -3.28
N SER A 79 -7.20 17.34 -2.07
CA SER A 79 -6.44 18.28 -1.24
C SER A 79 -5.81 17.63 -0.01
N ASP A 80 -5.91 16.31 0.11
CA ASP A 80 -5.28 15.57 1.20
C ASP A 80 -3.90 15.12 0.76
N ASP A 81 -2.91 15.33 1.61
CA ASP A 81 -1.60 14.71 1.49
C ASP A 81 -1.75 13.21 1.79
N VAL A 82 -1.40 12.36 0.82
CA VAL A 82 -1.53 10.90 0.91
C VAL A 82 -0.16 10.26 0.82
N THR A 83 0.48 10.11 1.97
CA THR A 83 1.78 9.44 2.13
C THR A 83 1.59 7.94 2.36
N GLY A 84 0.65 7.57 3.22
CA GLY A 84 0.30 6.19 3.56
C GLY A 84 -1.13 5.86 3.19
N TRP A 85 -1.36 4.66 2.67
CA TRP A 85 -2.71 4.21 2.34
C TRP A 85 -2.78 2.68 2.31
N TYR A 86 -3.97 2.14 2.52
CA TYR A 86 -4.22 0.71 2.53
C TYR A 86 -5.63 0.41 2.03
N ILE A 87 -5.76 -0.57 1.14
CA ILE A 87 -7.04 -1.13 0.70
C ILE A 87 -7.14 -2.53 1.30
N ASP A 88 -8.22 -2.81 2.02
CA ASP A 88 -8.43 -4.14 2.58
C ASP A 88 -8.75 -5.15 1.46
N PRO A 89 -7.90 -6.16 1.20
CA PRO A 89 -8.14 -7.08 0.10
C PRO A 89 -9.41 -7.95 0.29
N ALA A 90 -9.84 -8.17 1.54
CA ALA A 90 -11.04 -8.96 1.82
C ALA A 90 -12.32 -8.13 1.78
N ASP A 91 -12.21 -6.81 1.89
CA ASP A 91 -13.31 -5.87 1.66
C ASP A 91 -12.80 -4.58 1.00
N PRO A 92 -12.67 -4.56 -0.34
CA PRO A 92 -12.14 -3.42 -1.08
C PRO A 92 -12.98 -2.13 -0.98
N GLN A 93 -14.14 -2.16 -0.30
CA GLN A 93 -14.86 -0.92 0.05
C GLN A 93 -14.18 -0.17 1.20
N HIS A 94 -13.38 -0.86 2.02
CA HIS A 94 -12.62 -0.30 3.13
C HIS A 94 -11.24 0.17 2.66
N ILE A 95 -11.07 1.48 2.66
CA ILE A 95 -9.84 2.15 2.22
C ILE A 95 -9.43 3.15 3.29
N TYR A 96 -8.15 3.11 3.63
CA TYR A 96 -7.55 3.96 4.65
C TYR A 96 -6.50 4.83 3.99
N ILE A 97 -6.47 6.11 4.33
CA ILE A 97 -5.44 7.03 3.88
C ILE A 97 -4.92 7.84 5.06
N GLY A 98 -3.66 8.24 4.99
CA GLY A 98 -3.03 9.12 5.95
C GLY A 98 -1.92 9.95 5.30
N GLY A 99 -1.65 11.08 5.94
CA GLY A 99 -0.59 12.02 5.60
C GLY A 99 -0.47 13.09 6.67
N SER A 100 0.13 14.23 6.34
CA SER A 100 0.27 15.33 7.29
C SER A 100 -1.10 15.83 7.77
N GLY A 101 -1.39 15.66 9.06
CA GLY A 101 -2.65 16.05 9.70
C GLY A 101 -3.88 15.25 9.26
N THR A 102 -3.68 14.15 8.51
CA THR A 102 -4.75 13.41 7.85
C THR A 102 -4.72 11.94 8.27
N MET A 103 -5.87 11.43 8.70
CA MET A 103 -6.16 10.00 8.80
C MET A 103 -7.65 9.80 8.53
N LYS A 104 -7.98 9.15 7.41
CA LYS A 104 -9.37 8.97 6.95
C LYS A 104 -9.63 7.53 6.53
N VAL A 105 -10.90 7.15 6.63
CA VAL A 105 -11.42 5.87 6.15
C VAL A 105 -12.60 6.09 5.21
N SER A 106 -12.65 5.32 4.14
CA SER A 106 -13.84 5.09 3.32
C SER A 106 -14.35 3.68 3.56
N VAL A 107 -15.67 3.51 3.55
CA VAL A 107 -16.36 2.20 3.67
C VAL A 107 -17.28 1.93 2.48
N ASP A 108 -17.14 2.74 1.42
CA ASP A 108 -17.97 2.71 0.21
C ASP A 108 -17.14 2.81 -1.08
N GLY A 109 -15.86 2.40 -1.01
CA GLY A 109 -14.95 2.34 -2.14
C GLY A 109 -14.46 3.72 -2.60
N GLY A 110 -14.27 4.66 -1.68
CA GLY A 110 -13.75 6.00 -1.94
C GLY A 110 -14.81 7.03 -2.33
N LYS A 111 -16.11 6.71 -2.22
CA LYS A 111 -17.21 7.65 -2.54
C LYS A 111 -17.45 8.64 -1.42
N SER A 112 -17.15 8.28 -0.18
CA SER A 112 -17.15 9.19 0.97
C SER A 112 -16.06 8.80 1.97
N TRP A 113 -15.59 9.80 2.72
CA TRP A 113 -14.49 9.65 3.66
C TRP A 113 -14.85 10.24 5.02
N LYS A 114 -14.38 9.60 6.08
CA LYS A 114 -14.56 10.06 7.46
C LYS A 114 -13.22 10.08 8.19
N PRO A 115 -12.98 11.04 9.09
CA PRO A 115 -11.82 11.00 9.96
C PRO A 115 -11.77 9.70 10.80
N MET A 116 -10.57 9.16 10.99
CA MET A 116 -10.31 7.98 11.81
C MET A 116 -9.13 8.26 12.76
N THR A 117 -9.30 9.24 13.65
CA THR A 117 -8.22 9.80 14.46
C THR A 117 -8.29 9.43 15.95
N ASP A 118 -9.29 8.65 16.39
CA ASP A 118 -9.39 8.27 17.81
C ASP A 118 -8.16 7.46 18.25
N GLY A 119 -7.48 7.96 19.28
CA GLY A 119 -6.26 7.38 19.84
C GLY A 119 -4.95 7.79 19.16
N LEU A 120 -4.99 8.57 18.07
CA LEU A 120 -3.82 9.23 17.49
C LEU A 120 -3.53 10.57 18.19
N PRO A 121 -2.29 11.09 18.10
CA PRO A 121 -1.99 12.45 18.54
C PRO A 121 -2.73 13.49 17.70
N ASP A 122 -2.84 14.71 18.22
CA ASP A 122 -3.42 15.83 17.47
C ASP A 122 -2.55 16.13 16.23
N ALA A 123 -3.20 16.31 15.07
CA ALA A 123 -2.55 16.55 13.78
C ALA A 123 -1.39 15.55 13.48
N PRO A 124 -1.68 14.24 13.40
CA PRO A 124 -0.64 13.23 13.21
C PRO A 124 0.04 13.40 11.84
N ASP A 125 1.36 13.27 11.80
CA ASP A 125 2.14 13.15 10.55
C ASP A 125 2.27 11.67 10.19
N ILE A 126 1.23 11.12 9.54
CA ILE A 126 1.23 9.73 9.09
C ILE A 126 2.15 9.63 7.88
N ARG A 127 3.07 8.66 7.85
CA ARG A 127 4.04 8.49 6.75
C ARG A 127 3.86 7.20 5.96
N SER A 128 3.34 6.16 6.59
CA SER A 128 2.96 4.92 5.93
C SER A 128 1.85 4.22 6.71
N ILE A 129 1.06 3.42 5.99
CA ILE A 129 0.04 2.54 6.54
C ILE A 129 0.25 1.16 5.92
N THR A 130 0.30 0.11 6.73
CA THR A 130 0.26 -1.28 6.26
C THR A 130 -0.80 -2.06 7.04
N GLY A 131 -1.33 -3.13 6.45
CA GLY A 131 -2.42 -3.89 7.02
C GLY A 131 -2.24 -5.39 6.86
N VAL A 132 -2.48 -6.11 7.96
CA VAL A 132 -2.30 -7.57 8.04
C VAL A 132 -3.59 -8.19 8.58
N ARG A 133 -4.02 -9.29 7.95
CA ARG A 133 -5.11 -10.11 8.49
C ARG A 133 -4.53 -11.26 9.30
N LYS A 134 -4.79 -11.27 10.60
CA LYS A 134 -4.36 -12.33 11.53
C LYS A 134 -5.55 -12.82 12.32
N ASP A 135 -5.76 -14.13 12.31
CA ASP A 135 -6.90 -14.78 12.98
C ASP A 135 -8.28 -14.25 12.53
N GLY A 136 -8.38 -13.81 11.28
CA GLY A 136 -9.61 -13.23 10.70
C GLY A 136 -9.83 -11.74 11.02
N GLU A 137 -9.01 -11.14 11.89
CA GLU A 137 -9.07 -9.72 12.24
C GLU A 137 -8.10 -8.90 11.39
N LEU A 138 -8.55 -7.72 10.95
CA LEU A 138 -7.68 -6.74 10.32
C LEU A 138 -6.90 -5.99 11.39
N ARG A 139 -5.57 -5.97 11.25
CA ARG A 139 -4.65 -5.15 12.03
C ARG A 139 -4.04 -4.12 11.09
N LEU A 140 -4.32 -2.84 11.36
CA LEU A 140 -3.71 -1.74 10.64
C LEU A 140 -2.60 -1.14 11.48
N TYR A 141 -1.46 -0.91 10.85
CA TYR A 141 -0.35 -0.19 11.44
C TYR A 141 -0.18 1.14 10.72
N ALA A 142 -0.03 2.21 11.48
CA ALA A 142 0.25 3.54 10.96
C ALA A 142 1.55 4.05 11.58
N ALA A 143 2.50 4.42 10.73
CA ALA A 143 3.72 5.07 11.14
C ALA A 143 3.45 6.57 11.32
N VAL A 144 3.62 7.06 12.54
CA VAL A 144 3.52 8.49 12.87
C VAL A 144 4.94 9.02 13.10
N SER A 145 5.37 9.94 12.24
CA SER A 145 6.72 10.49 12.28
C SER A 145 7.02 11.14 13.64
N GLY A 146 8.19 10.83 14.21
CA GLY A 146 8.63 11.31 15.54
C GLY A 146 7.95 10.65 16.74
N GLU A 147 6.95 9.79 16.53
CA GLU A 147 6.15 9.21 17.62
C GLU A 147 6.28 7.69 17.70
N GLY A 148 6.34 7.01 16.55
CA GLY A 148 6.42 5.56 16.42
C GLY A 148 5.27 4.96 15.60
N VAL A 149 4.96 3.70 15.86
CA VAL A 149 3.93 2.95 15.12
C VAL A 149 2.70 2.78 16.00
N TYR A 150 1.53 3.06 15.44
CA TYR A 150 0.22 2.88 16.05
C TYR A 150 -0.48 1.68 15.43
N LEU A 151 -1.26 0.96 16.22
CA LEU A 151 -2.04 -0.19 15.79
C LEU A 151 -3.54 0.09 15.99
N SER A 152 -4.33 -0.25 14.98
CA SER A 152 -5.78 -0.36 15.07
C SER A 152 -6.19 -1.80 14.82
N ARG A 153 -6.90 -2.39 15.79
CA ARG A 153 -7.57 -3.69 15.60
C ARG A 153 -8.98 -3.39 15.10
N ASN A 154 -9.33 -3.96 13.95
CA ASN A 154 -10.63 -3.81 13.28
C ASN A 154 -10.93 -2.42 12.71
N GLY A 155 -9.91 -1.61 12.39
CA GLY A 155 -10.11 -0.38 11.62
C GLY A 155 -10.93 0.70 12.33
N GLY A 156 -10.99 0.70 13.67
CA GLY A 156 -11.82 1.62 14.44
C GLY A 156 -11.05 2.65 15.28
N LYS A 157 -10.13 2.19 16.13
CA LYS A 157 -9.41 3.01 17.11
C LYS A 157 -7.94 2.65 17.14
N TRP A 158 -7.10 3.67 17.25
CA TRP A 158 -5.65 3.53 17.34
C TRP A 158 -5.17 3.43 18.79
N GLU A 159 -4.09 2.68 18.98
CA GLU A 159 -3.27 2.69 20.18
C GLU A 159 -1.80 2.74 19.76
N LYS A 160 -0.95 3.40 20.55
CA LYS A 160 0.49 3.37 20.30
C LYS A 160 0.97 1.93 20.52
N TRP A 161 1.41 1.27 19.45
CA TRP A 161 1.94 -0.08 19.51
C TRP A 161 3.38 -0.06 20.01
N GLN A 162 4.19 0.82 19.41
CA GLN A 162 5.59 0.94 19.79
C GLN A 162 6.14 2.34 19.51
N SER A 163 6.89 2.89 20.46
CA SER A 163 7.54 4.21 20.31
C SER A 163 8.79 4.12 19.44
N LEU A 164 9.00 5.12 18.60
CA LEU A 164 10.24 5.35 17.88
C LEU A 164 10.40 6.86 17.65
N ASP A 165 11.32 7.48 18.39
CA ASP A 165 11.59 8.92 18.32
C ASP A 165 12.53 9.23 17.13
N GLN A 166 12.04 8.98 15.92
CA GLN A 166 12.74 9.17 14.65
C GLN A 166 11.78 9.66 13.57
N GLU A 167 12.33 10.36 12.56
CA GLU A 167 11.60 10.55 11.32
C GLU A 167 11.46 9.20 10.62
N ILE A 168 10.21 8.74 10.48
CA ILE A 168 9.87 7.48 9.79
C ILE A 168 9.49 7.82 8.36
N TYR A 169 10.10 7.14 7.39
CA TYR A 169 9.75 7.30 5.98
C TYR A 169 8.66 6.33 5.58
N MET A 170 8.80 5.06 5.97
CA MET A 170 7.75 4.07 5.74
C MET A 170 7.92 2.85 6.63
N ILE A 171 6.85 2.05 6.65
CA ILE A 171 6.82 0.73 7.26
C ILE A 171 6.32 -0.28 6.24
N ASP A 172 6.74 -1.53 6.40
CA ASP A 172 6.09 -2.67 5.76
C ASP A 172 6.22 -3.91 6.64
N TYR A 173 5.33 -4.87 6.44
CA TYR A 173 5.23 -6.05 7.27
C TYR A 173 5.64 -7.30 6.48
N ASP A 174 6.59 -8.05 7.03
CA ASP A 174 6.96 -9.36 6.57
C ASP A 174 6.02 -10.42 7.17
N PRO A 175 5.12 -11.02 6.39
CA PRO A 175 4.24 -12.07 6.89
C PRO A 175 4.94 -13.41 7.13
N ALA A 176 6.10 -13.65 6.51
CA ALA A 176 6.84 -14.90 6.67
C ALA A 176 7.54 -14.96 8.04
N GLU A 177 8.13 -13.84 8.48
CA GLU A 177 8.79 -13.72 9.79
C GLU A 177 7.89 -13.12 10.89
N GLU A 178 6.67 -12.69 10.54
CA GLU A 178 5.78 -11.91 11.40
C GLU A 178 6.44 -10.64 11.97
N ARG A 179 7.12 -9.89 11.12
CA ARG A 179 8.00 -8.79 11.53
C ARG A 179 7.68 -7.49 10.80
N MET A 180 7.60 -6.40 11.54
CA MET A 180 7.51 -5.04 11.02
C MET A 180 8.90 -4.49 10.75
N TYR A 181 9.11 -3.96 9.55
CA TYR A 181 10.29 -3.19 9.19
C TYR A 181 9.94 -1.70 9.11
N VAL A 182 10.85 -0.84 9.55
CA VAL A 182 10.68 0.62 9.56
C VAL A 182 11.91 1.27 8.93
N ALA A 183 11.71 1.96 7.82
CA ALA A 183 12.72 2.84 7.24
C ALA A 183 12.66 4.22 7.91
N THR A 184 13.81 4.72 8.33
CA THR A 184 13.97 5.99 9.03
C THR A 184 15.13 6.81 8.46
N GLN A 185 15.28 8.04 8.94
CA GLN A 185 16.46 8.88 8.66
C GLN A 185 17.80 8.26 9.11
N TYR A 186 17.79 7.26 10.01
CA TYR A 186 19.00 6.57 10.50
C TYR A 186 19.09 5.11 10.06
N GLY A 187 18.39 4.78 8.96
CA GLY A 187 18.44 3.46 8.34
C GLY A 187 17.22 2.61 8.68
N LEU A 188 17.40 1.29 8.56
CA LEU A 188 16.33 0.31 8.69
C LEU A 188 16.30 -0.28 10.10
N PHE A 189 15.11 -0.40 10.66
CA PHE A 189 14.85 -1.08 11.93
C PHE A 189 13.83 -2.20 11.71
N HIS A 190 13.79 -3.15 12.63
CA HIS A 190 12.71 -4.11 12.73
C HIS A 190 12.27 -4.31 14.17
N ASP A 191 11.05 -4.81 14.38
CA ASP A 191 10.58 -5.13 15.72
C ASP A 191 11.13 -6.47 16.21
N GLU A 192 11.59 -6.50 17.46
CA GLU A 192 11.97 -7.70 18.17
C GLU A 192 11.59 -7.57 19.65
N GLN A 193 10.71 -8.44 20.14
CA GLN A 193 10.38 -8.57 21.56
C GLN A 193 10.11 -7.22 22.26
N ASP A 194 9.22 -6.42 21.66
CA ASP A 194 8.82 -5.08 22.11
C ASP A 194 9.89 -3.97 22.01
N ARG A 195 10.99 -4.19 21.26
CA ARG A 195 11.98 -3.15 20.94
C ARG A 195 12.23 -3.04 19.44
N TRP A 196 12.79 -1.90 19.02
CA TRP A 196 13.30 -1.72 17.66
C TRP A 196 14.77 -2.08 17.63
N GLU A 197 15.15 -3.00 16.76
CA GLU A 197 16.54 -3.40 16.52
C GLU A 197 16.97 -2.91 15.13
N GLN A 198 18.17 -2.36 15.05
CA GLN A 198 18.69 -1.79 13.80
C GLN A 198 19.24 -2.89 12.88
N GLU A 199 18.79 -2.90 11.63
CA GLU A 199 19.34 -3.76 10.58
C GLU A 199 20.66 -3.20 10.07
N GLN A 200 21.64 -4.09 9.90
CA GLN A 200 22.95 -3.73 9.35
C GLN A 200 22.95 -4.02 7.85
N LEU A 201 22.94 -2.94 7.04
CA LEU A 201 22.97 -3.03 5.59
C LEU A 201 24.42 -2.98 5.07
N PRO A 202 24.81 -3.84 4.13
CA PRO A 202 26.14 -3.82 3.56
C PRO A 202 26.36 -2.55 2.71
N ASP A 203 27.37 -1.77 3.08
CA ASP A 203 27.84 -0.57 2.37
C ASP A 203 26.77 0.52 2.16
N ALA A 204 25.66 0.48 2.90
CA ALA A 204 24.55 1.44 2.81
C ALA A 204 24.19 2.00 4.19
N GLU A 205 24.07 3.32 4.27
CA GLU A 205 23.64 4.06 5.46
C GLU A 205 22.25 4.68 5.27
N GLN A 206 21.88 5.04 4.04
CA GLN A 206 20.60 5.69 3.75
C GLN A 206 19.57 4.69 3.21
N VAL A 207 18.35 4.78 3.75
CA VAL A 207 17.21 3.99 3.29
C VAL A 207 16.12 4.94 2.84
N TYR A 208 15.72 4.81 1.58
CA TYR A 208 14.67 5.67 0.99
C TYR A 208 13.30 5.00 1.05
N SER A 209 13.26 3.69 0.79
CA SER A 209 12.02 2.93 0.72
C SER A 209 12.31 1.45 0.94
N LEU A 210 11.30 0.72 1.37
CA LEU A 210 11.31 -0.72 1.58
C LEU A 210 10.03 -1.35 1.01
N ALA A 211 10.08 -2.62 0.66
CA ALA A 211 8.91 -3.39 0.22
C ALA A 211 9.08 -4.85 0.64
N ALA A 212 8.07 -5.41 1.31
CA ALA A 212 7.96 -6.82 1.59
C ALA A 212 7.21 -7.52 0.44
N ASP A 213 7.71 -8.65 -0.03
CA ASP A 213 7.05 -9.49 -1.02
C ASP A 213 6.38 -10.67 -0.32
N ASP A 214 5.06 -10.59 -0.15
CA ASP A 214 4.28 -11.59 0.55
C ASP A 214 4.22 -12.95 -0.18
N ARG A 215 4.57 -12.99 -1.47
CA ARG A 215 4.54 -14.21 -2.29
C ARG A 215 5.67 -15.16 -1.94
N ASP A 216 6.80 -14.60 -1.51
CA ASP A 216 8.04 -15.38 -1.38
C ASP A 216 8.92 -15.03 -0.17
N GLY A 217 8.51 -14.02 0.62
CA GLY A 217 9.15 -13.61 1.87
C GLY A 217 10.34 -12.66 1.68
N THR A 218 10.58 -12.16 0.47
CA THR A 218 11.73 -11.28 0.22
C THR A 218 11.44 -9.84 0.66
N ILE A 219 12.32 -9.25 1.45
CA ILE A 219 12.34 -7.83 1.77
C ILE A 219 13.32 -7.11 0.85
N TYR A 220 12.86 -6.06 0.21
CA TYR A 220 13.66 -5.17 -0.64
C TYR A 220 13.82 -3.82 0.02
N VAL A 221 14.98 -3.21 -0.14
CA VAL A 221 15.31 -1.90 0.41
C VAL A 221 16.02 -1.08 -0.65
N ALA A 222 15.46 0.07 -0.99
CA ALA A 222 16.09 1.06 -1.85
C ALA A 222 17.02 1.95 -1.03
N THR A 223 18.30 1.99 -1.43
CA THR A 223 19.39 2.70 -0.74
C THR A 223 20.17 3.59 -1.70
N GLU A 224 21.14 4.35 -1.18
CA GLU A 224 22.07 5.14 -1.99
C GLU A 224 22.96 4.30 -2.90
N GLN A 225 23.16 3.01 -2.58
CA GLN A 225 23.94 2.03 -3.36
C GLN A 225 23.11 1.21 -4.35
N GLY A 226 21.78 1.43 -4.39
CA GLY A 226 20.84 0.64 -5.19
C GLY A 226 19.89 -0.17 -4.32
N VAL A 227 19.30 -1.22 -4.89
CA VAL A 227 18.34 -2.06 -4.18
C VAL A 227 19.06 -3.24 -3.52
N LEU A 228 18.87 -3.39 -2.22
CA LEU A 228 19.25 -4.58 -1.45
C LEU A 228 18.04 -5.50 -1.30
N GLN A 229 18.28 -6.79 -1.14
CA GLN A 229 17.26 -7.81 -0.89
C GLN A 229 17.69 -8.77 0.24
N LYS A 230 16.71 -9.30 0.96
CA LYS A 230 16.86 -10.32 2.00
C LYS A 230 15.66 -11.27 1.92
N ARG A 231 15.89 -12.57 1.76
CA ARG A 231 14.84 -13.60 1.77
C ARG A 231 15.02 -14.60 2.90
N ASP A 232 16.26 -15.00 3.12
CA ASP A 232 16.67 -15.83 4.25
C ASP A 232 18.13 -15.47 4.58
N GLY A 233 18.40 -15.00 5.80
CA GLY A 233 19.75 -14.68 6.24
C GLY A 233 20.19 -13.25 5.92
N ALA A 234 21.28 -13.08 5.17
CA ALA A 234 21.97 -11.80 5.03
C ALA A 234 21.45 -10.96 3.85
N TRP A 235 21.52 -9.63 4.01
CA TRP A 235 21.28 -8.67 2.94
C TRP A 235 22.28 -8.85 1.78
N THR A 236 21.78 -8.80 0.55
CA THR A 236 22.57 -8.87 -0.68
C THR A 236 22.11 -7.83 -1.68
N PRO A 237 23.00 -7.32 -2.56
CA PRO A 237 22.56 -6.47 -3.67
C PRO A 237 21.63 -7.24 -4.63
N LEU A 238 20.56 -6.60 -5.07
CA LEU A 238 19.72 -7.10 -6.15
C LEU A 238 20.54 -7.14 -7.45
N GLU A 239 20.60 -8.31 -8.09
CA GLU A 239 21.42 -8.51 -9.31
C GLU A 239 20.98 -7.59 -10.46
N ALA A 240 19.66 -7.39 -10.60
CA ALA A 240 19.07 -6.51 -11.60
C ALA A 240 19.25 -5.04 -11.19
N LYS A 241 20.31 -4.41 -11.71
CA LYS A 241 20.59 -2.99 -11.46
C LYS A 241 19.47 -2.09 -12.00
N ALA A 242 18.91 -1.28 -11.11
CA ALA A 242 17.92 -0.27 -11.48
C ALA A 242 18.52 0.76 -12.47
N PRO A 243 17.74 1.34 -13.39
CA PRO A 243 18.24 2.30 -14.38
C PRO A 243 18.71 3.62 -13.75
N GLU A 244 18.17 3.95 -12.58
CA GLU A 244 18.53 5.07 -11.74
C GLU A 244 18.26 4.70 -10.27
N ARG A 245 18.58 5.61 -9.34
CA ARG A 245 18.24 5.41 -7.93
C ARG A 245 16.73 5.45 -7.77
N LEU A 246 16.18 4.42 -7.12
CA LEU A 246 14.76 4.36 -6.78
C LEU A 246 14.53 5.06 -5.43
N VAL A 247 13.54 5.93 -5.37
CA VAL A 247 13.14 6.66 -4.17
C VAL A 247 11.94 6.01 -3.49
N VAL A 248 11.07 5.37 -4.26
CA VAL A 248 9.93 4.58 -3.77
C VAL A 248 9.94 3.25 -4.50
N ILE A 249 9.79 2.16 -3.76
CA ILE A 249 9.59 0.81 -4.28
C ILE A 249 8.36 0.19 -3.65
N ALA A 250 7.74 -0.75 -4.37
CA ALA A 250 6.65 -1.55 -3.85
C ALA A 250 6.68 -2.94 -4.49
N GLN A 251 6.06 -3.91 -3.81
CA GLN A 251 5.81 -5.23 -4.36
C GLN A 251 5.07 -5.11 -5.70
N GLY A 252 5.54 -5.85 -6.70
CA GLY A 252 4.84 -6.03 -7.97
C GLY A 252 3.78 -7.14 -7.89
N ALA A 253 2.96 -7.26 -8.92
CA ALA A 253 1.94 -8.30 -9.00
C ALA A 253 2.13 -9.20 -10.22
N GLY A 254 1.55 -10.41 -10.19
CA GLY A 254 1.69 -11.39 -11.27
C GLY A 254 3.15 -11.77 -11.52
N ASP A 255 3.63 -11.53 -12.74
CA ASP A 255 5.02 -11.77 -13.18
C ASP A 255 5.98 -10.58 -12.87
N THR A 256 5.45 -9.47 -12.37
CA THR A 256 6.26 -8.32 -11.96
C THR A 256 6.76 -8.54 -10.52
N GLN A 257 8.08 -8.49 -10.36
CA GLN A 257 8.74 -8.66 -9.06
C GLN A 257 8.58 -7.40 -8.21
N LEU A 258 9.01 -6.25 -8.75
CA LEU A 258 8.95 -4.95 -8.09
C LEU A 258 8.45 -3.87 -9.06
N VAL A 259 7.80 -2.86 -8.50
CA VAL A 259 7.63 -1.57 -9.15
C VAL A 259 8.36 -0.50 -8.35
N GLY A 260 8.80 0.56 -9.02
CA GLY A 260 9.49 1.65 -8.34
C GLY A 260 9.47 2.95 -9.11
N ILE A 261 9.70 4.04 -8.39
CA ILE A 261 9.83 5.38 -8.94
C ILE A 261 11.27 5.85 -8.73
N GLY A 262 11.90 6.32 -9.79
CA GLY A 262 13.27 6.85 -9.78
C GLY A 262 13.36 8.31 -9.34
N GLU A 263 14.58 8.80 -9.08
CA GLU A 263 14.84 10.23 -8.79
C GLU A 263 14.34 11.17 -9.90
N SER A 264 14.31 10.71 -11.15
CA SER A 264 13.72 11.43 -12.29
C SER A 264 12.18 11.36 -12.34
N ALA A 265 11.55 10.87 -11.28
CA ALA A 265 10.13 10.57 -11.13
C ALA A 265 9.57 9.54 -12.13
N TYR A 266 10.42 8.82 -12.87
CA TYR A 266 9.98 7.80 -13.81
C TYR A 266 9.56 6.52 -13.11
N LEU A 267 8.51 5.90 -13.65
CA LEU A 267 8.03 4.62 -13.16
C LEU A 267 8.72 3.46 -13.86
N TYR A 268 9.12 2.47 -13.08
CA TYR A 268 9.78 1.25 -13.54
C TYR A 268 9.10 0.02 -12.98
N ALA A 269 9.16 -1.07 -13.75
CA ALA A 269 8.80 -2.40 -13.31
C ALA A 269 9.96 -3.36 -13.56
N LEU A 270 10.27 -4.19 -12.57
CA LEU A 270 11.21 -5.29 -12.65
C LEU A 270 10.45 -6.57 -13.00
N GLN A 271 10.74 -7.11 -14.17
CA GLN A 271 10.13 -8.34 -14.67
C GLN A 271 11.22 -9.17 -15.34
N ASP A 272 11.27 -10.47 -15.04
CA ASP A 272 12.26 -11.40 -15.59
C ASP A 272 13.72 -10.90 -15.49
N GLY A 273 14.07 -10.28 -14.35
CA GLY A 273 15.40 -9.74 -14.09
C GLY A 273 15.74 -8.47 -14.86
N LYS A 274 14.76 -7.82 -15.51
CA LYS A 274 14.96 -6.59 -16.27
C LYS A 274 14.03 -5.47 -15.82
N TRP A 275 14.61 -4.31 -15.54
CA TRP A 275 13.87 -3.07 -15.33
C TRP A 275 13.39 -2.47 -16.66
N THR A 276 12.11 -2.14 -16.71
CA THR A 276 11.48 -1.51 -17.87
C THR A 276 10.72 -0.28 -17.42
N LYS A 277 10.92 0.84 -18.11
CA LYS A 277 10.15 2.07 -17.87
C LYS A 277 8.68 1.83 -18.26
N ARG A 278 7.75 2.32 -17.44
CA ARG A 278 6.31 2.34 -17.72
C ARG A 278 5.87 3.77 -18.06
N GLU A 279 4.76 3.88 -18.76
CA GLU A 279 4.09 5.13 -19.12
C GLU A 279 2.81 5.31 -18.30
#